data_AF-A0A8T4RV64-F1
#
_entry.id   AF-A0A8T4RV64-F1
#
_cell.length_a   1.000
_cell.length_b   1.000
_cell.length_c   1.000
_cell.angle_alpha   90.00
_cell.angle_beta   90.00
_cell.angle_gamma   90.00
#
_symmetry.space_group_name_H-M   'P 1'
#
loop_
_entity.id
_entity.type
_entity.pdbx_description
1 polymer ?
#
loop_
_entity_poly.entity_id
_entity_poly.type
_entity_poly.pdbx_seq_one_letter_code
_entity_poly.pdbx_strand_id
1 'polypeptide(L)'
;MRLRESDKHFFWSLFGGTGIILFWRGIWEGSLYIPILDNVWVSLSLGLIMLTFSGIIFREFDPLGGLEEATVKVLHHVHHHPQKKEFMITYHDKLKKKDVQITAEHLHLIEKNVLSFHVKGKETFVPIHRIRAVHRKKELIWRL
;
A
#
# COMPACT_ATOMS: atom_id res chain seq x y z
N MET A 1 -11.97 -14.73 18.00
CA MET A 1 -11.06 -14.79 16.83
C MET A 1 -10.85 -13.35 16.35
N ARG A 2 -9.68 -12.73 16.60
CA ARG A 2 -9.38 -11.36 16.13
C ARG A 2 -8.92 -11.47 14.66
N LEU A 3 -9.73 -10.96 13.72
CA LEU A 3 -9.33 -10.81 12.32
C LEU A 3 -8.05 -9.97 12.23
N ARG A 4 -7.07 -10.42 11.44
CA ARG A 4 -5.89 -9.61 11.17
C ARG A 4 -6.31 -8.38 10.39
N GLU A 5 -5.62 -7.27 10.61
CA GLU A 5 -5.91 -6.00 9.94
C GLU A 5 -5.81 -6.13 8.41
N SER A 6 -4.87 -6.96 7.94
CA SER A 6 -4.75 -7.38 6.54
C SER A 6 -6.02 -8.04 5.98
N ASP A 7 -6.73 -8.86 6.76
CA ASP A 7 -7.94 -9.56 6.29
C ASP A 7 -9.08 -8.57 6.08
N LYS A 8 -9.19 -7.56 6.96
CA LYS A 8 -10.19 -6.49 6.81
C LYS A 8 -9.95 -5.69 5.54
N HIS A 9 -8.70 -5.30 5.27
CA HIS A 9 -8.36 -4.59 4.04
C HIS A 9 -8.63 -5.44 2.80
N PHE A 10 -8.36 -6.74 2.85
CA PHE A 10 -8.67 -7.67 1.77
C PHE A 10 -10.19 -7.79 1.51
N PHE A 11 -11.01 -7.90 2.56
CA PHE A 11 -12.46 -7.94 2.40
C PHE A 11 -13.03 -6.62 1.84
N TRP A 12 -12.52 -5.48 2.32
CA TRP A 12 -12.93 -4.17 1.80
C TRP A 12 -12.52 -3.97 0.34
N SER A 13 -11.33 -4.41 -0.07
CA SER A 13 -10.91 -4.32 -1.47
C SER A 13 -11.71 -5.27 -2.37
N LEU A 14 -12.02 -6.48 -1.90
CA LEU A 14 -12.87 -7.42 -2.63
C LEU A 14 -14.30 -6.88 -2.80
N PHE A 15 -14.87 -6.32 -1.73
CA PHE A 15 -16.20 -5.71 -1.77
C PHE A 15 -16.23 -4.48 -2.68
N GLY A 16 -15.23 -3.60 -2.56
CA GLY A 16 -15.08 -2.43 -3.42
C GLY A 16 -14.92 -2.80 -4.89
N GLY A 17 -14.05 -3.76 -5.21
CA GLY A 17 -13.84 -4.25 -6.57
C GLY A 17 -15.11 -4.88 -7.17
N THR A 18 -15.81 -5.71 -6.40
CA THR A 18 -17.08 -6.31 -6.82
C THR A 18 -18.16 -5.25 -7.05
N GLY A 19 -18.25 -4.27 -6.14
CA GLY A 19 -19.18 -3.15 -6.25
C GLY A 19 -18.93 -2.30 -7.50
N ILE A 20 -17.68 -2.01 -7.82
CA ILE A 20 -17.29 -1.26 -9.03
C ILE A 20 -17.71 -2.04 -10.29
N ILE A 21 -17.44 -3.35 -10.35
CA ILE A 21 -17.83 -4.19 -11.51
C ILE A 21 -19.35 -4.18 -11.70
N LEU A 22 -20.11 -4.39 -10.62
CA LEU A 22 -21.58 -4.43 -10.69
C LEU A 22 -22.16 -3.05 -11.04
N PHE A 23 -21.60 -1.97 -10.50
CA PHE A 23 -21.98 -0.59 -10.83
C PHE A 23 -21.79 -0.30 -12.31
N TRP A 24 -20.61 -0.62 -12.87
CA TRP A 24 -20.33 -0.43 -14.29
C TRP A 24 -21.21 -1.27 -15.20
N ARG A 25 -21.49 -2.51 -14.80
CA ARG A 25 -22.44 -3.37 -15.51
C ARG A 25 -23.84 -2.76 -15.54
N GLY A 26 -24.32 -2.26 -14.41
CA GLY A 26 -25.63 -1.61 -14.32
C GLY A 26 -25.73 -0.35 -15.18
N ILE A 27 -24.66 0.43 -15.25
CA ILE A 27 -24.58 1.61 -16.12
C ILE A 27 -24.64 1.22 -17.59
N TRP A 28 -23.92 0.18 -18.02
CA TRP A 28 -23.97 -0.27 -19.41
C TRP A 28 -25.34 -0.83 -19.79
N GLU A 29 -25.91 -1.69 -18.96
CA GLU A 29 -27.25 -2.23 -19.22
C GLU A 29 -28.31 -1.11 -19.20
N GLY A 30 -28.20 -0.14 -18.29
CA GLY A 30 -29.08 1.02 -18.22
C GLY A 30 -28.94 1.98 -19.39
N SER A 31 -27.73 2.10 -19.96
CA SER A 31 -27.45 3.01 -21.08
C SER A 31 -28.28 2.70 -22.32
N LEU A 32 -28.65 1.42 -22.53
CA LEU A 32 -29.47 0.98 -23.66
C LEU A 32 -30.92 1.47 -23.58
N TYR A 33 -31.39 1.88 -22.41
CA TYR A 33 -32.76 2.33 -22.18
C TYR A 33 -32.89 3.86 -22.14
N ILE A 34 -31.79 4.60 -22.29
CA ILE A 34 -31.77 6.07 -22.21
C ILE A 34 -31.58 6.63 -23.62
N PRO A 35 -32.66 7.09 -24.31
CA PRO A 35 -32.58 7.57 -25.70
C PRO A 35 -31.71 8.82 -25.88
N ILE A 36 -31.37 9.52 -24.79
CA ILE A 36 -30.43 10.65 -24.78
C ILE A 36 -28.99 10.22 -25.13
N LEU A 37 -28.64 8.94 -24.93
CA LEU A 37 -27.29 8.41 -25.19
C LEU A 37 -27.05 8.06 -26.67
N ASP A 38 -28.07 8.07 -27.52
CA ASP A 38 -27.92 7.93 -28.97
C ASP A 38 -27.21 9.14 -29.59
N ASN A 39 -27.20 10.28 -28.89
CA ASN A 39 -26.43 11.45 -29.31
C ASN A 39 -24.93 11.24 -29.03
N VAL A 40 -24.15 11.16 -30.12
CA VAL A 40 -22.69 10.94 -30.10
C VAL A 40 -21.96 11.89 -29.14
N TRP A 41 -22.36 13.17 -29.08
CA TRP A 41 -21.71 14.17 -28.22
C TRP A 41 -21.99 13.94 -26.74
N VAL A 42 -23.20 13.48 -26.42
CA VAL A 42 -23.60 13.17 -25.04
C VAL A 42 -22.88 11.91 -24.57
N SER A 43 -22.84 10.87 -25.42
CA SER A 43 -22.11 9.62 -25.13
C SER A 43 -20.62 9.87 -24.93
N LEU A 44 -20.00 10.68 -25.80
CA LEU A 44 -18.59 11.05 -25.69
C LEU A 44 -18.29 11.84 -24.41
N SER A 45 -19.14 12.80 -24.06
CA SER A 45 -19.00 13.58 -22.83
C SER A 45 -19.15 12.70 -21.59
N LEU A 46 -20.13 11.79 -21.58
CA LEU A 46 -20.33 10.86 -20.48
C LEU A 46 -19.13 9.92 -20.33
N GLY A 47 -18.60 9.39 -21.44
CA GLY A 47 -17.39 8.56 -21.44
C GLY A 47 -16.17 9.29 -20.85
N LEU A 48 -15.97 10.57 -21.21
CA LEU A 48 -14.90 11.41 -20.66
C LEU A 48 -15.05 11.66 -19.16
N ILE A 49 -16.27 11.97 -18.73
CA ILE A 49 -16.61 12.14 -17.31
C ILE A 49 -16.28 10.85 -16.55
N MET A 50 -16.70 9.72 -17.08
CA MET A 50 -16.50 8.40 -16.49
C MET A 50 -15.03 8.00 -16.38
N LEU A 51 -14.25 8.30 -17.42
CA LEU A 51 -12.81 8.04 -17.42
C LEU A 51 -12.09 8.92 -16.38
N THR A 52 -12.51 10.18 -16.26
CA THR A 52 -11.98 11.12 -15.26
C THR A 52 -12.32 10.68 -13.83
N PHE A 53 -13.58 10.33 -13.57
CA PHE A 53 -14.01 9.85 -12.25
C PHE A 53 -13.35 8.52 -11.88
N SER A 54 -13.20 7.61 -12.83
CA SER A 54 -12.50 6.34 -12.59
C SER A 54 -11.05 6.58 -12.19
N GLY A 55 -10.36 7.51 -12.85
CA GLY A 55 -9.00 7.89 -12.47
C GLY A 55 -8.91 8.52 -11.08
N ILE A 56 -9.87 9.37 -10.71
CA ILE A 56 -9.94 10.00 -9.38
C ILE A 56 -10.19 8.93 -8.29
N ILE A 57 -11.17 8.05 -8.50
CA ILE A 57 -11.48 6.95 -7.58
C ILE A 57 -10.27 6.04 -7.44
N PHE A 58 -9.62 5.64 -8.53
CA PHE A 58 -8.45 4.77 -8.45
C PHE A 58 -7.30 5.39 -7.65
N ARG A 59 -7.10 6.71 -7.77
CA ARG A 59 -6.09 7.45 -7.02
C ARG A 59 -6.42 7.54 -5.53
N GLU A 60 -7.68 7.75 -5.18
CA GLU A 60 -8.12 7.86 -3.77
C GLU A 60 -8.13 6.50 -3.07
N PHE A 61 -8.48 5.44 -3.80
CA PHE A 61 -8.63 4.10 -3.24
C PHE A 61 -7.37 3.24 -3.34
N ASP A 62 -6.20 3.80 -3.66
CA ASP A 62 -4.94 3.06 -3.82
C ASP A 62 -4.73 2.05 -2.67
N PRO A 63 -5.06 0.76 -2.88
CA PRO A 63 -5.16 -0.20 -1.79
C PRO A 63 -3.78 -0.59 -1.26
N LEU A 64 -2.72 -0.25 -2.01
CA LEU A 64 -1.32 -0.50 -1.67
C LEU A 64 -0.70 0.71 -0.96
N GLY A 65 -1.09 1.93 -1.33
CA GLY A 65 -0.59 3.17 -0.72
C GLY A 65 -0.81 3.23 0.80
N GLY A 66 -1.97 2.78 1.29
CA GLY A 66 -2.26 2.76 2.72
C GLY A 66 -1.33 1.84 3.54
N LEU A 67 -0.90 0.71 2.97
CA LEU A 67 0.05 -0.20 3.61
C LEU A 67 1.45 0.40 3.65
N GLU A 68 1.90 1.02 2.56
CA GLU A 68 3.19 1.71 2.51
C GLU A 68 3.24 2.86 3.51
N GLU A 69 2.19 3.70 3.56
CA GLU A 69 2.09 4.79 4.53
C GLU A 69 2.10 4.31 5.99
N ALA A 70 1.38 3.23 6.30
CA ALA A 70 1.39 2.62 7.63
C ALA A 70 2.80 2.12 8.00
N THR A 71 3.48 1.48 7.05
CA THR A 71 4.87 1.02 7.22
C THR A 71 5.81 2.19 7.48
N VAL A 72 5.69 3.26 6.69
CA VAL A 72 6.47 4.51 6.82
C VAL A 72 6.27 5.14 8.20
N LYS A 73 5.02 5.23 8.68
CA LYS A 73 4.70 5.77 10.01
C LYS A 73 5.36 4.95 11.12
N VAL A 74 5.30 3.62 11.05
CA VAL A 74 5.97 2.73 12.02
C VAL A 74 7.49 2.92 11.96
N LEU A 75 8.07 2.98 10.77
CA LEU A 75 9.52 3.17 10.61
C LEU A 75 10.00 4.53 11.13
N HIS A 76 9.25 5.61 10.88
CA HIS A 76 9.54 6.92 11.45
C HIS A 76 9.44 6.92 12.97
N HIS A 77 8.44 6.23 13.54
CA HIS A 77 8.32 6.06 14.99
C HIS A 77 9.55 5.33 15.56
N VAL A 78 9.98 4.24 14.92
CA VAL A 78 11.17 3.47 15.32
C VAL A 78 12.45 4.31 15.20
N HIS A 79 12.61 5.09 14.13
CA HIS A 79 13.81 5.89 13.88
C HIS A 79 14.05 6.96 14.94
N HIS A 80 12.99 7.60 15.42
CA HIS A 80 13.06 8.63 16.46
C HIS A 80 12.94 8.07 17.89
N HIS A 81 12.77 6.75 18.04
CA HIS A 81 12.59 6.16 19.36
C HIS A 81 13.91 6.17 20.16
N PRO A 82 13.91 6.60 21.44
CA PRO A 82 15.14 6.69 22.24
C PRO A 82 15.86 5.34 22.41
N GLN A 83 15.09 4.24 22.38
CA GLN A 83 15.58 2.87 22.44
C GLN A 83 15.63 2.17 21.06
N LYS A 84 16.08 2.86 20.00
CA LYS A 84 16.14 2.29 18.63
C LYS A 84 16.87 0.94 18.53
N LYS A 85 17.82 0.67 19.42
CA LYS A 85 18.60 -0.59 19.47
C LYS A 85 17.75 -1.82 19.79
N GLU A 86 16.58 -1.62 20.39
CA GLU A 86 15.67 -2.71 20.77
C GLU A 86 14.81 -3.20 19.59
N PHE A 87 14.80 -2.46 18.49
CA PHE A 87 13.98 -2.75 17.32
C PHE A 87 14.76 -3.51 16.26
N MET A 88 14.11 -4.53 15.72
CA MET A 88 14.62 -5.42 14.67
C MET A 88 13.72 -5.30 13.45
N ILE A 89 14.28 -4.82 12.34
CA ILE A 89 13.59 -4.68 11.06
C ILE A 89 13.96 -5.90 10.20
N THR A 90 12.94 -6.62 9.74
CA THR A 90 13.09 -7.77 8.84
C THR A 90 12.70 -7.36 7.43
N TYR A 91 13.58 -7.56 6.47
CA TYR A 91 13.32 -7.27 5.06
C TYR A 91 13.71 -8.43 4.16
N HIS A 92 13.06 -8.51 3.00
CA HIS A 92 13.34 -9.55 2.01
C HIS A 92 14.48 -9.12 1.06
N ASP A 93 15.62 -9.82 1.13
CA ASP A 93 16.73 -9.61 0.19
C ASP A 93 16.48 -10.41 -1.09
N LYS A 94 16.12 -9.71 -2.18
CA LYS A 94 15.82 -10.30 -3.48
C LYS A 94 17.04 -11.02 -4.11
N LEU A 95 18.26 -10.54 -3.84
CA LEU A 95 19.47 -11.14 -4.39
C LEU A 95 19.77 -12.48 -3.71
N LYS A 96 19.57 -12.54 -2.39
CA LYS A 96 19.82 -13.75 -1.59
C LYS A 96 18.59 -14.62 -1.39
N LYS A 97 17.42 -14.20 -1.89
CA LYS A 97 16.10 -14.84 -1.74
C LYS A 97 15.79 -15.24 -0.30
N LYS A 98 16.19 -14.42 0.66
CA LYS A 98 16.03 -14.70 2.10
C LYS A 98 15.67 -13.45 2.88
N ASP A 99 15.04 -13.66 4.02
CA ASP A 99 14.73 -12.58 4.95
C ASP A 99 15.96 -12.28 5.81
N VAL A 100 16.31 -11.00 5.87
CA VAL A 100 17.46 -10.49 6.62
C VAL A 100 16.94 -9.60 7.73
N GLN A 101 17.47 -9.82 8.93
CA GLN A 101 17.15 -9.01 10.10
C GLN A 101 18.27 -8.01 10.35
N ILE A 102 17.91 -6.74 10.51
CA ILE A 102 18.83 -5.66 10.84
C ILE A 102 18.28 -4.88 12.04
N THR A 103 19.15 -4.56 12.99
CA THR A 103 18.82 -3.69 14.11
C THR A 103 18.55 -2.26 13.61
N ALA A 104 17.50 -1.62 14.09
CA ALA A 104 17.16 -0.25 13.70
C ALA A 104 18.21 0.79 14.16
N GLU A 105 19.18 0.41 14.98
CA GLU A 105 20.35 1.24 15.30
C GLU A 105 21.11 1.69 14.04
N HIS A 106 21.19 0.80 13.04
CA HIS A 106 21.88 1.03 11.77
C HIS A 106 21.06 1.83 10.76
N LEU A 107 19.81 2.16 11.07
CA LEU A 107 18.95 2.96 10.21
C LEU A 107 19.43 4.41 10.22
N HIS A 108 19.90 4.89 9.08
CA HIS A 108 20.46 6.24 8.92
C HIS A 108 19.44 7.20 8.33
N LEU A 109 18.77 6.80 7.24
CA LEU A 109 17.84 7.66 6.51
C LEU A 109 16.56 6.92 6.11
N ILE A 110 15.44 7.65 6.13
CA ILE A 110 14.16 7.24 5.55
C ILE A 110 13.80 8.29 4.51
N GLU A 111 13.88 7.94 3.22
CA GLU A 111 13.55 8.83 2.11
C GLU A 111 12.45 8.21 1.25
N LYS A 112 11.26 8.83 1.26
CA LYS A 112 10.06 8.45 0.49
C LYS A 112 9.76 6.95 0.53
N ASN A 113 10.41 6.17 -0.33
CA ASN A 113 10.20 4.73 -0.53
C ASN A 113 11.43 3.86 -0.24
N VAL A 114 12.50 4.42 0.34
CA VAL A 114 13.77 3.73 0.58
C VAL A 114 14.29 3.99 1.99
N LEU A 115 14.85 2.95 2.59
CA LEU A 115 15.57 2.98 3.86
C LEU A 115 17.05 2.80 3.58
N SER A 116 17.91 3.63 4.19
CA SER A 116 19.36 3.39 4.17
C SER A 116 19.85 2.84 5.51
N PHE A 117 20.55 1.71 5.44
CA PHE A 117 21.21 1.09 6.56
C PHE A 117 22.72 1.23 6.42
N HIS A 118 23.40 1.68 7.47
CA HIS A 118 24.85 1.74 7.52
C HIS A 118 25.39 0.59 8.41
N VAL A 119 25.97 -0.42 7.77
CA VAL A 119 26.54 -1.60 8.48
C VAL A 119 27.99 -1.79 8.05
N LYS A 120 28.92 -1.69 9.01
CA LYS A 120 30.36 -1.95 8.81
C LYS A 120 30.98 -1.17 7.64
N GLY A 121 30.66 0.12 7.50
CA GLY A 121 31.18 0.97 6.41
C GLY A 121 30.48 0.80 5.06
N LYS A 122 29.46 -0.05 4.97
CA LYS A 122 28.67 -0.25 3.76
C LYS A 122 27.26 0.30 3.95
N GLU A 123 26.86 1.19 3.04
CA GLU A 123 25.49 1.68 2.95
C GLU A 123 24.65 0.72 2.10
N THR A 124 23.47 0.35 2.62
CA THR A 124 22.55 -0.56 1.96
C THR A 124 21.19 0.11 1.85
N PHE A 125 20.68 0.18 0.62
CA PHE A 125 19.38 0.76 0.32
C PHE A 125 18.32 -0.34 0.20
N VAL A 126 17.27 -0.24 1.00
CA VAL A 126 16.19 -1.22 1.06
C VAL A 126 14.86 -0.51 0.77
N PRO A 127 14.15 -0.86 -0.31
CA PRO A 127 12.82 -0.32 -0.57
C PRO A 127 11.82 -0.70 0.53
N ILE A 128 10.92 0.22 0.89
CA ILE A 128 9.97 0.04 2.00
C ILE A 128 9.02 -1.15 1.76
N HIS A 129 8.57 -1.36 0.52
CA HIS A 129 7.74 -2.50 0.15
C HIS A 129 8.41 -3.88 0.39
N ARG A 130 9.72 -3.92 0.69
CA ARG A 130 10.44 -5.15 1.04
C ARG A 130 10.50 -5.41 2.54
N ILE A 131 10.06 -4.47 3.37
CA ILE A 131 9.98 -4.66 4.81
C ILE A 131 8.84 -5.63 5.11
N ARG A 132 9.16 -6.73 5.76
CA ARG A 132 8.23 -7.81 6.11
C ARG A 132 7.68 -7.65 7.53
N ALA A 133 8.53 -7.23 8.46
CA ALA A 133 8.15 -7.14 9.86
C ALA A 133 9.05 -6.21 10.66
N VAL A 134 8.51 -5.65 11.72
CA VAL A 134 9.22 -4.89 12.75
C VAL A 134 8.93 -5.52 14.11
N HIS A 135 10.00 -5.89 14.82
CA HIS A 135 9.91 -6.46 16.16
C HIS A 135 10.57 -5.54 17.18
N ARG A 136 10.13 -5.57 18.43
CA ARG A 136 10.82 -4.97 19.59
C ARG A 136 11.01 -6.05 20.64
N LYS A 137 12.25 -6.31 21.07
CA LYS A 137 12.56 -7.34 22.09
C LYS A 137 11.83 -8.69 21.87
N LYS A 138 11.75 -9.14 20.62
CA LYS A 138 11.04 -10.36 20.14
C LYS A 138 9.51 -10.26 20.06
N GLU A 139 8.90 -9.15 20.46
CA GLU A 139 7.48 -8.88 20.25
C GLU A 139 7.25 -8.31 18.84
N LEU A 140 6.25 -8.82 18.13
CA LEU A 140 5.89 -8.36 16.78
C LEU A 140 5.04 -7.08 16.89
N ILE A 141 5.60 -5.95 16.43
CA ILE A 141 4.88 -4.66 16.42
C ILE A 141 4.10 -4.51 15.12
N TRP A 142 4.71 -4.91 14.00
CA TRP A 142 4.13 -4.71 12.69
C TRP A 142 4.57 -5.82 11.72
N ARG A 143 3.68 -6.21 10.80
CA ARG A 143 3.93 -7.23 9.78
C ARG A 143 3.12 -6.96 8.52
N LEU A 144 3.76 -7.17 7.37
CA LEU A 144 3.14 -7.31 6.05
C LEU A 144 2.73 -8.76 5.77
#